data_AF-A0A1C0VTH1-F1
#
_entry.id   AF-A0A1C0VTH1-F1
#
_cell.length_a   1.000
_cell.length_b   1.000
_cell.length_c   1.000
_cell.angle_alpha   90.00
_cell.angle_beta   90.00
_cell.angle_gamma   90.00
#
_symmetry.space_group_name_H-M   'P 1'
#
loop_
_entity.id
_entity.type
_entity.pdbx_description
1 polymer ?
#
loop_
_entity_poly.entity_id
_entity_poly.type
_entity_poly.pdbx_seq_one_letter_code
_entity_poly.pdbx_strand_id
1 'polypeptide(L)'
;MFLKPLSLVLSLAGFATAMTILPQSSIAQSANQLTFFCGTSSGRPATMVRNNRKKTAEVIISWTDNSFPPPWTPQERCEKVSARFQQFYDQKTLEYLKAGKLNGQNVLCVATTIGGPCLPNGVLVTLKPDTDPQRTMQRLRNSQGRADGRPVELSGGNDGIVYKNGEAYLDMRQFFPDEDNGRRW
;
A
#
# COMPACT_ATOMS: atom_id res chain seq x y z
N MET A 1 -23.41 88.03 8.42
CA MET A 1 -24.43 87.17 7.81
C MET A 1 -24.14 87.12 6.32
N PHE A 2 -23.64 85.98 5.81
CA PHE A 2 -23.73 85.45 4.45
C PHE A 2 -22.68 84.33 4.31
N LEU A 3 -23.16 83.08 4.23
CA LEU A 3 -22.40 81.86 3.98
C LEU A 3 -21.91 81.80 2.52
N LYS A 4 -20.74 81.18 2.30
CA LYS A 4 -20.33 80.21 1.23
C LYS A 4 -18.81 80.33 0.94
N PRO A 5 -18.13 79.35 0.30
CA PRO A 5 -18.53 78.01 -0.08
C PRO A 5 -17.55 76.90 0.35
N LEU A 6 -18.08 75.68 0.24
CA LEU A 6 -17.42 74.38 0.19
C LEU A 6 -16.40 74.32 -0.97
N SER A 7 -15.16 73.89 -0.74
CA SER A 7 -14.43 72.92 -1.60
C SER A 7 -12.98 72.66 -1.17
N LEU A 8 -12.70 71.36 -1.05
CA LEU A 8 -11.46 70.62 -1.31
C LEU A 8 -10.11 71.19 -0.84
N VAL A 9 -9.52 70.52 0.14
CA VAL A 9 -8.07 70.26 0.10
C VAL A 9 -7.82 68.77 0.36
N LEU A 10 -7.15 68.17 -0.63
CA LEU A 10 -6.58 66.84 -0.70
C LEU A 10 -5.73 66.51 0.54
N SER A 11 -5.88 65.32 1.11
CA SER A 11 -4.78 64.64 1.79
C SER A 11 -4.84 63.16 1.47
N LEU A 12 -3.96 62.76 0.54
CA LEU A 12 -3.69 61.37 0.20
C LEU A 12 -3.09 60.65 1.41
N ALA A 13 -3.86 59.81 2.08
CA ALA A 13 -3.33 58.74 2.91
C ALA A 13 -3.41 57.44 2.11
N GLY A 14 -2.42 57.23 1.24
CA GLY A 14 -2.23 55.96 0.55
C GLY A 14 -1.78 54.90 1.57
N PHE A 15 -2.71 54.06 2.02
CA PHE A 15 -2.35 52.86 2.77
C PHE A 15 -1.81 51.83 1.77
N ALA A 16 -0.49 51.77 1.62
CA ALA A 16 0.18 50.64 1.00
C ALA A 16 0.13 49.47 2.00
N THR A 17 -0.92 48.63 1.91
CA THR A 17 -0.95 47.36 2.62
C THR A 17 0.00 46.40 1.94
N ALA A 18 1.20 46.24 2.49
CA ALA A 18 2.11 45.17 2.12
C ALA A 18 1.45 43.83 2.51
N MET A 19 0.87 43.14 1.52
CA MET A 19 0.42 41.76 1.69
C MET A 19 1.65 40.86 1.76
N THR A 20 2.07 40.53 2.98
CA THR A 20 3.05 39.45 3.20
C THR A 20 2.38 38.13 2.87
N ILE A 21 2.66 37.60 1.68
CA ILE A 21 2.26 36.26 1.27
C ILE A 21 3.09 35.28 2.10
N LEU A 22 2.51 34.74 3.18
CA LEU A 22 3.09 33.58 3.85
C LEU A 22 2.98 32.40 2.88
N PRO A 23 4.07 31.69 2.54
CA PRO A 23 3.97 30.46 1.79
C PRO A 23 3.22 29.43 2.65
N GLN A 24 1.94 29.21 2.33
CA GLN A 24 1.19 28.09 2.87
C GLN A 24 1.77 26.83 2.24
N SER A 25 2.76 26.22 2.89
CA SER A 25 3.20 24.87 2.58
C SER A 25 2.10 23.91 3.02
N SER A 26 1.06 23.78 2.19
CA SER A 26 0.11 22.68 2.26
C SER A 26 0.85 21.41 1.86
N ILE A 27 1.63 20.84 2.78
CA ILE A 27 1.97 19.43 2.67
C ILE A 27 0.64 18.73 2.88
N ALA A 28 -0.08 18.47 1.78
CA ALA A 28 -1.11 17.46 1.76
C ALA A 28 -0.39 16.16 2.10
N GLN A 29 -0.28 15.86 3.39
CA GLN A 29 0.04 14.53 3.87
C GLN A 29 -1.08 13.67 3.30
N SER A 30 -0.79 12.99 2.19
CA SER A 30 -1.54 11.81 1.80
C SER A 30 -1.40 10.88 3.00
N ALA A 31 -2.35 10.97 3.93
CA ALA A 31 -2.35 10.16 5.13
C ALA A 31 -2.36 8.73 4.63
N ASN A 32 -1.26 8.01 4.83
CA ASN A 32 -1.14 6.61 4.46
C ASN A 32 -2.41 5.89 4.91
N GLN A 33 -3.25 5.53 3.95
CA GLN A 33 -4.57 4.99 4.24
C GLN A 33 -4.44 3.59 4.79
N LEU A 34 -3.36 2.89 4.40
CA LEU A 34 -3.02 1.56 4.86
C LEU A 34 -1.75 1.60 5.73
N THR A 35 -1.76 0.77 6.77
CA THR A 35 -0.60 0.51 7.62
C THR A 35 -0.37 -0.99 7.71
N PHE A 36 0.79 -1.45 7.28
CA PHE A 36 1.24 -2.83 7.36
C PHE A 36 2.08 -3.02 8.61
N PHE A 37 1.79 -4.07 9.36
CA PHE A 37 2.48 -4.34 10.62
C PHE A 37 2.51 -5.84 10.91
N CYS A 38 3.44 -6.24 11.77
CA CYS A 38 3.40 -7.57 12.37
C CYS A 38 2.49 -7.51 13.60
N GLY A 39 1.52 -8.42 13.66
CA GLY A 39 0.62 -8.58 14.80
C GLY A 39 0.43 -10.05 15.14
N THR A 40 -0.58 -10.33 15.95
CA THR A 40 -0.93 -11.69 16.37
C THR A 40 -2.34 -12.02 15.89
N SER A 41 -2.50 -13.18 15.25
CA SER A 41 -3.80 -13.74 14.87
C SER A 41 -3.87 -15.20 15.31
N SER A 42 -4.92 -15.56 16.05
CA SER A 42 -5.09 -16.90 16.64
C SER A 42 -3.85 -17.44 17.37
N GLY A 43 -3.16 -16.56 18.11
CA GLY A 43 -1.95 -16.91 18.88
C GLY A 43 -0.67 -17.07 18.05
N ARG A 44 -0.67 -16.69 16.77
CA ARG A 44 0.50 -16.81 15.87
C ARG A 44 0.88 -15.46 15.26
N PRO A 45 2.17 -15.22 14.95
CA PRO A 45 2.59 -14.01 14.25
C PRO A 45 1.92 -13.92 12.88
N ALA A 46 1.44 -12.73 12.53
CA ALA A 46 0.74 -12.47 11.28
C ALA A 46 1.13 -11.12 10.69
N THR A 47 1.42 -11.10 9.39
CA THR A 47 1.49 -9.84 8.64
C THR A 47 0.06 -9.38 8.39
N MET A 48 -0.25 -8.16 8.84
CA MET A 48 -1.59 -7.58 8.79
C MET A 48 -1.55 -6.21 8.14
N VAL A 49 -2.67 -5.80 7.56
CA VAL A 49 -2.89 -4.43 7.07
C VAL A 49 -4.06 -3.81 7.83
N ARG A 50 -3.89 -2.57 8.27
CA ARG A 50 -4.96 -1.74 8.84
C ARG A 50 -5.32 -0.65 7.87
N ASN A 51 -6.61 -0.53 7.54
CA ASN A 51 -7.12 0.66 6.88
C ASN A 51 -7.45 1.71 7.95
N ASN A 52 -6.69 2.81 7.97
CA ASN A 52 -6.80 3.85 8.99
C ASN A 52 -8.16 4.57 8.96
N ARG A 53 -8.89 4.53 7.84
CA ARG A 53 -10.25 5.07 7.74
C ARG A 53 -11.30 4.13 8.33
N LYS A 54 -11.21 2.83 8.02
CA LYS A 54 -12.16 1.81 8.51
C LYS A 54 -11.84 1.31 9.92
N LYS A 55 -10.63 1.60 10.42
CA LYS A 55 -10.08 1.11 11.70
C LYS A 55 -10.10 -0.42 11.85
N THR A 56 -10.27 -1.15 10.75
CA THR A 56 -10.23 -2.61 10.69
C THR A 56 -8.84 -3.07 10.27
N ALA A 57 -8.42 -4.21 10.81
CA ALA A 57 -7.18 -4.87 10.43
C ALA A 57 -7.46 -6.26 9.86
N GLU A 58 -6.81 -6.58 8.74
CA GLU A 58 -6.98 -7.82 8.00
C GLU A 58 -5.67 -8.61 7.99
N VAL A 59 -5.78 -9.94 8.07
CA VAL A 59 -4.61 -10.82 7.98
C VAL A 59 -4.24 -11.02 6.51
N ILE A 60 -2.97 -10.84 6.18
CA ILE A 60 -2.40 -11.11 4.86
C ILE A 60 -1.63 -12.42 4.87
N ILE A 61 -0.74 -12.60 5.85
CA ILE A 61 0.11 -13.80 5.97
C ILE A 61 0.08 -14.29 7.41
N SER A 62 -0.20 -15.58 7.61
CA SER A 62 -0.02 -16.26 8.89
C SER A 62 1.30 -17.01 8.92
N TRP A 63 2.17 -16.70 9.88
CA TRP A 63 3.50 -17.28 9.97
C TRP A 63 3.48 -18.50 10.90
N THR A 64 3.41 -19.71 10.32
CA THR A 64 3.28 -20.96 11.08
C THR A 64 4.49 -21.90 10.95
N ASP A 65 5.30 -21.74 9.90
CA ASP A 65 6.41 -22.64 9.62
C ASP A 65 7.67 -22.29 10.44
N ASN A 66 8.09 -23.17 11.34
CA ASN A 66 9.29 -23.01 12.19
C ASN A 66 10.57 -23.64 11.60
N SER A 67 10.52 -24.21 10.40
CA SER A 67 11.64 -24.98 9.85
C SER A 67 12.74 -24.15 9.17
N PHE A 68 12.59 -22.82 9.12
CA PHE A 68 13.65 -21.96 8.61
C PHE A 68 14.75 -21.82 9.68
N PRO A 69 16.04 -21.91 9.30
CA PRO A 69 17.13 -21.77 10.25
C PRO A 69 17.17 -20.34 10.83
N PRO A 70 17.64 -20.16 12.08
CA PRO A 70 17.87 -18.84 12.65
C PRO A 70 18.68 -17.93 11.71
N PRO A 71 18.37 -16.62 11.65
CA PRO A 71 17.43 -15.90 12.51
C PRO A 71 15.95 -15.98 12.06
N TRP A 72 15.62 -16.72 11.00
CA TRP A 72 14.33 -16.67 10.29
C TRP A 72 13.15 -17.37 11.00
N THR A 73 12.94 -17.07 12.27
CA THR A 73 11.75 -17.52 13.02
C THR A 73 10.45 -16.96 12.41
N PRO A 74 9.27 -17.51 12.72
CA PRO A 74 8.00 -16.90 12.31
C PRO A 74 7.85 -15.44 12.72
N GLN A 75 8.28 -15.09 13.93
CA GLN A 75 8.23 -13.72 14.43
C GLN A 75 9.15 -12.80 13.60
N GLU A 76 10.41 -13.19 13.40
CA GLU A 76 11.38 -12.40 12.64
C GLU A 76 10.91 -12.17 11.20
N ARG A 77 10.39 -13.22 10.55
CA ARG A 77 9.86 -13.10 9.18
C ARG A 77 8.63 -12.19 9.15
N CYS A 78 7.74 -12.30 10.13
CA CYS A 78 6.59 -11.42 10.26
C CYS A 78 7.02 -9.96 10.31
N GLU A 79 7.96 -9.62 11.18
CA GLU A 79 8.48 -8.25 11.31
C GLU A 79 9.15 -7.75 10.03
N LYS A 80 10.08 -8.52 9.45
CA LYS A 80 10.81 -8.12 8.24
C LYS A 80 9.90 -7.98 7.02
N VAL A 81 8.95 -8.90 6.85
CA VAL A 81 8.04 -8.87 5.70
C VAL A 81 7.01 -7.76 5.86
N SER A 82 6.43 -7.57 7.04
CA SER A 82 5.52 -6.46 7.29
C SER A 82 6.21 -5.11 7.09
N ALA A 83 7.47 -4.95 7.53
CA ALA A 83 8.24 -3.74 7.30
C ALA A 83 8.48 -3.48 5.79
N ARG A 84 8.77 -4.51 4.99
CA ARG A 84 8.91 -4.38 3.53
C ARG A 84 7.59 -3.99 2.86
N PHE A 85 6.47 -4.57 3.29
CA PHE A 85 5.16 -4.16 2.81
C PHE A 85 4.92 -2.67 3.07
N GLN A 86 5.16 -2.22 4.29
CA GLN A 86 5.03 -0.80 4.65
C GLN A 86 5.95 0.06 3.78
N GLN A 87 7.23 -0.31 3.66
CA GLN A 87 8.20 0.43 2.87
C GLN A 87 7.76 0.57 1.41
N PHE A 88 7.35 -0.51 0.73
CA PHE A 88 6.93 -0.44 -0.66
C PHE A 88 5.60 0.31 -0.84
N TYR A 89 4.71 0.25 0.16
CA TYR A 89 3.49 1.06 0.15
C TYR A 89 3.82 2.55 0.25
N ASP A 90 4.67 2.94 1.20
CA ASP A 90 5.12 4.33 1.43
C ASP A 90 5.83 4.91 0.20
N GLN A 91 6.64 4.07 -0.45
CA GLN A 91 7.36 4.42 -1.68
C GLN A 91 6.49 4.40 -2.94
N LYS A 92 5.21 3.99 -2.83
CA LYS A 92 4.27 3.83 -3.94
C LYS A 92 4.75 2.85 -5.01
N THR A 93 5.53 1.85 -4.60
CA THR A 93 6.06 0.80 -5.49
C THR A 93 5.39 -0.56 -5.28
N LEU A 94 4.47 -0.67 -4.32
CA LEU A 94 3.63 -1.86 -4.09
C LEU A 94 2.49 -1.92 -5.12
N GLU A 95 2.81 -1.97 -6.42
CA GLU A 95 1.83 -1.99 -7.51
C GLU A 95 1.43 -3.41 -7.90
N TYR A 96 2.41 -4.25 -8.24
CA TYR A 96 2.20 -5.65 -8.57
C TYR A 96 3.07 -6.54 -7.71
N LEU A 97 2.51 -7.62 -7.18
CA LEU A 97 3.28 -8.72 -6.63
C LEU A 97 3.49 -9.77 -7.71
N LYS A 98 4.74 -10.08 -8.03
CA LYS A 98 5.16 -11.09 -9.00
C LYS A 98 5.62 -12.36 -8.27
N ALA A 99 5.19 -13.50 -8.78
CA ALA A 99 5.71 -14.81 -8.40
C ALA A 99 6.87 -15.15 -9.33
N GLY A 100 8.05 -15.42 -8.78
CA GLY A 100 9.23 -15.67 -9.60
C GLY A 100 10.39 -16.29 -8.85
N LYS A 101 11.56 -16.26 -9.50
CA LYS A 101 12.83 -16.69 -8.92
C LYS A 101 13.82 -15.54 -8.95
N LEU A 102 14.51 -15.31 -7.83
CA LEU A 102 15.62 -14.37 -7.75
C LEU A 102 16.81 -15.11 -7.13
N ASN A 103 17.97 -15.09 -7.81
CA ASN A 103 19.19 -15.76 -7.37
C ASN A 103 18.99 -17.24 -6.98
N GLY A 104 18.17 -17.97 -7.75
CA GLY A 104 17.84 -19.38 -7.50
C GLY A 104 16.83 -19.64 -6.39
N GLN A 105 16.38 -18.62 -5.67
CA GLN A 105 15.36 -18.73 -4.63
C GLN A 105 13.97 -18.37 -5.16
N ASN A 106 12.97 -19.15 -4.77
CA ASN A 106 11.56 -18.87 -5.02
C ASN A 106 11.15 -17.63 -4.20
N VAL A 107 10.55 -16.63 -4.85
CA VAL A 107 10.19 -15.36 -4.20
C VAL A 107 8.82 -14.85 -4.64
N LEU A 108 8.21 -14.05 -3.77
CA LEU A 108 7.21 -13.06 -4.13
C LEU A 108 7.89 -11.68 -4.05
N CYS A 109 7.84 -10.92 -5.13
CA CYS A 109 8.54 -9.63 -5.25
C CYS A 109 7.64 -8.55 -5.84
N VAL A 110 7.92 -7.28 -5.56
CA VAL A 110 7.25 -6.15 -6.21
C VAL A 110 7.75 -5.95 -7.64
N ALA A 111 6.84 -5.57 -8.53
CA ALA A 111 7.07 -5.12 -9.89
C ALA A 111 6.20 -3.90 -10.19
N THR A 112 6.66 -3.02 -11.07
CA THR A 112 5.93 -1.80 -11.49
C THR A 112 5.06 -2.03 -12.72
N THR A 113 5.25 -3.14 -13.43
CA THR A 113 4.47 -3.46 -14.64
C THR A 113 4.28 -4.96 -14.80
N ILE A 114 3.14 -5.37 -15.37
CA ILE A 114 2.87 -6.77 -15.74
C ILE A 114 3.82 -7.20 -16.87
N GLY A 115 4.52 -8.32 -16.66
CA GLY A 115 5.59 -8.80 -17.55
C GLY A 115 6.95 -8.16 -17.29
N GLY A 116 7.05 -7.25 -16.31
CA GLY A 116 8.32 -6.69 -15.86
C GLY A 116 9.07 -7.63 -14.91
N PRO A 117 10.37 -7.37 -14.68
CA PRO A 117 11.16 -8.07 -13.67
C PRO A 117 10.74 -7.66 -12.25
N CYS A 118 11.20 -8.42 -11.25
CA CYS A 118 11.21 -7.93 -9.87
C CYS A 118 12.01 -6.62 -9.80
N LEU A 119 11.56 -5.67 -8.98
CA LEU A 119 12.38 -4.50 -8.67
C LEU A 119 13.70 -4.92 -7.99
N PRO A 120 14.79 -4.17 -8.20
CA PRO A 120 16.00 -4.34 -7.40
C PRO A 120 15.67 -4.20 -5.92
N ASN A 121 16.11 -5.16 -5.09
CA ASN A 121 15.72 -5.26 -3.67
C ASN A 121 14.21 -5.36 -3.41
N GLY A 122 13.42 -5.70 -4.45
CA GLY A 122 11.97 -5.79 -4.42
C GLY A 122 11.41 -7.07 -3.81
N VAL A 123 12.23 -7.90 -3.14
CA VAL A 123 11.75 -9.15 -2.54
C VAL A 123 10.90 -8.82 -1.33
N LEU A 124 9.63 -9.22 -1.37
CA LEU A 124 8.75 -9.17 -0.22
C LEU A 124 8.95 -10.42 0.64
N VAL A 125 8.79 -11.61 0.03
CA VAL A 125 8.86 -12.89 0.72
C VAL A 125 9.77 -13.86 -0.04
N THR A 126 10.68 -14.49 0.68
CA THR A 126 11.43 -15.66 0.18
C THR A 126 10.72 -16.93 0.60
N LEU A 127 10.46 -17.82 -0.35
CA LEU A 127 9.77 -19.08 -0.17
C LEU A 127 10.79 -20.22 -0.01
N LYS A 128 10.32 -21.37 0.48
CA LYS A 128 11.17 -22.56 0.54
C LYS A 128 11.51 -23.06 -0.86
N PRO A 129 12.65 -23.75 -1.04
CA PRO A 129 13.07 -24.27 -2.34
C PRO A 129 12.00 -25.11 -3.06
N ASP A 130 11.23 -25.92 -2.33
CA ASP A 130 10.21 -26.82 -2.90
C ASP A 130 8.80 -26.21 -2.95
N THR A 131 8.68 -24.91 -2.67
CA THR A 131 7.40 -24.20 -2.68
C THR A 131 7.19 -23.47 -3.99
N ASP A 132 6.14 -23.83 -4.71
CA ASP A 132 5.76 -23.15 -5.95
C ASP A 132 5.31 -21.69 -5.70
N PRO A 133 5.96 -20.68 -6.30
CA PRO A 133 5.60 -19.27 -6.13
C PRO A 133 4.18 -18.92 -6.59
N GLN A 134 3.73 -19.47 -7.73
CA GLN A 134 2.43 -19.12 -8.31
C GLN A 134 1.28 -19.66 -7.46
N ARG A 135 1.37 -20.91 -7.01
CA ARG A 135 0.43 -21.54 -6.08
C ARG A 135 0.43 -20.85 -4.72
N THR A 136 1.59 -20.36 -4.27
CA THR A 136 1.66 -19.57 -3.04
C THR A 136 0.95 -18.22 -3.20
N MET A 137 1.12 -17.55 -4.33
CA MET A 137 0.38 -16.31 -4.63
C MET A 137 -1.13 -16.54 -4.74
N GLN A 138 -1.57 -17.65 -5.34
CA GLN A 138 -2.98 -18.03 -5.36
C GLN A 138 -3.54 -18.20 -3.94
N ARG A 139 -2.79 -18.87 -3.05
CA ARG A 139 -3.19 -19.03 -1.65
C ARG A 139 -3.27 -17.71 -0.90
N LEU A 140 -2.26 -16.85 -1.05
CA LEU A 140 -2.20 -15.50 -0.45
C LEU A 140 -3.44 -14.68 -0.79
N ARG A 141 -3.89 -14.82 -2.03
CA ARG A 141 -5.06 -14.13 -2.53
C ARG A 141 -6.37 -14.69 -2.01
N ASN A 142 -6.52 -16.01 -2.11
CA ASN A 142 -7.72 -16.69 -1.64
C ASN A 142 -7.91 -16.56 -0.13
N SER A 143 -6.85 -16.31 0.65
CA SER A 143 -6.98 -16.02 2.08
C SER A 143 -7.61 -14.67 2.39
N GLN A 144 -7.50 -13.67 1.51
CA GLN A 144 -8.15 -12.37 1.73
C GLN A 144 -9.64 -12.40 1.46
N GLY A 145 -10.09 -13.11 0.41
CA GLY A 145 -11.52 -13.38 0.18
C GLY A 145 -12.15 -14.36 1.19
N ARG A 146 -11.40 -14.82 2.20
CA ARG A 146 -11.92 -15.59 3.34
C ARG A 146 -11.97 -14.77 4.63
N ALA A 147 -11.23 -13.66 4.72
CA ALA A 147 -11.19 -12.80 5.89
C ALA A 147 -12.44 -11.92 6.02
N ASP A 148 -13.13 -11.66 4.90
CA ASP A 148 -14.41 -10.96 4.80
C ASP A 148 -15.64 -11.89 4.90
N GLY A 149 -15.43 -13.22 5.02
CA GLY A 149 -16.50 -14.22 5.08
C GLY A 149 -17.29 -14.37 3.77
N ARG A 150 -16.81 -13.81 2.66
CA ARG A 150 -17.51 -13.89 1.38
C ARG A 150 -17.23 -15.27 0.74
N PRO A 151 -18.25 -15.91 0.12
CA PRO A 151 -18.03 -17.15 -0.61
C PRO A 151 -17.00 -16.94 -1.72
N VAL A 152 -16.05 -17.88 -1.88
CA VAL A 152 -15.18 -17.90 -3.05
C VAL A 152 -16.06 -18.09 -4.29
N GLU A 153 -16.17 -17.10 -5.15
CA GLU A 153 -16.88 -17.24 -6.43
C GLU A 153 -16.09 -18.20 -7.33
N LEU A 154 -16.66 -19.38 -7.57
CA LEU A 154 -16.12 -20.40 -8.48
C LEU A 154 -16.40 -20.07 -9.97
N SER A 155 -17.13 -18.98 -10.22
CA SER A 155 -17.56 -18.53 -11.55
C SER A 155 -16.49 -17.69 -12.23
N GLY A 156 -15.28 -18.21 -12.43
CA GLY A 156 -14.26 -17.62 -13.32
C GLY A 156 -14.06 -16.10 -13.21
N GLY A 157 -14.27 -15.53 -12.02
CA GLY A 157 -14.13 -14.10 -11.78
C GLY A 157 -12.66 -13.73 -11.91
N ASN A 158 -12.39 -12.48 -12.27
CA ASN A 158 -11.04 -11.92 -12.19
C ASN A 158 -10.57 -12.07 -10.75
N ASP A 159 -9.84 -13.15 -10.47
CA ASP A 159 -9.11 -13.34 -9.23
C ASP A 159 -8.02 -12.26 -9.12
N GLY A 160 -7.88 -11.34 -10.08
CA GLY A 160 -6.87 -10.30 -10.12
C GLY A 160 -5.47 -10.88 -10.40
N ILE A 161 -5.35 -12.19 -10.68
CA ILE A 161 -4.06 -12.79 -11.06
C ILE A 161 -4.00 -12.55 -12.56
N VAL A 162 -3.03 -11.77 -13.00
CA VAL A 162 -2.73 -11.66 -14.41
C VAL A 162 -1.55 -12.57 -14.72
N TYR A 163 -1.73 -13.44 -15.71
CA TYR A 163 -0.64 -14.27 -16.23
C TYR A 163 -0.06 -13.62 -17.48
N LYS A 164 1.26 -13.48 -17.54
CA LYS A 164 1.98 -13.02 -18.72
C LYS A 164 3.24 -13.83 -18.89
N ASN A 165 3.43 -14.43 -20.07
CA ASN A 165 4.57 -15.30 -20.37
C ASN A 165 4.75 -16.45 -19.35
N GLY A 166 3.65 -17.00 -18.83
CA GLY A 166 3.67 -18.05 -17.82
C GLY A 166 3.95 -17.59 -16.39
N GLU A 167 4.19 -16.29 -16.16
CA GLU A 167 4.43 -15.71 -14.83
C GLU A 167 3.16 -15.09 -14.26
N ALA A 168 2.95 -15.21 -12.94
CA ALA A 168 1.77 -14.68 -12.26
C ALA A 168 2.04 -13.32 -11.58
N TYR A 169 1.09 -12.41 -11.72
CA TYR A 169 1.10 -11.07 -11.15
C TYR A 169 -0.20 -10.82 -10.38
N LEU A 170 -0.14 -10.31 -9.14
CA LEU A 170 -1.27 -9.84 -8.35
C LEU A 170 -1.26 -8.30 -8.34
N ASP A 171 -2.33 -7.67 -8.81
CA ASP A 171 -2.49 -6.21 -8.67
C ASP A 171 -2.80 -5.87 -7.21
N MET A 172 -1.86 -5.20 -6.55
CA MET A 172 -1.93 -4.88 -5.13
C MET A 172 -2.94 -3.78 -4.82
N ARG A 173 -3.36 -2.98 -5.81
CA ARG A 173 -4.40 -1.96 -5.65
C ARG A 173 -5.78 -2.57 -5.63
N GLN A 174 -5.99 -3.66 -6.39
CA GLN A 174 -7.21 -4.46 -6.30
C GLN A 174 -7.23 -5.30 -5.03
N PHE A 175 -6.05 -5.71 -4.56
CA PHE A 175 -5.90 -6.47 -3.32
C PHE A 175 -6.23 -5.62 -2.08
N PHE A 176 -5.83 -4.35 -2.07
CA PHE A 176 -6.18 -3.39 -1.02
C PHE A 176 -6.87 -2.16 -1.64
N PRO A 177 -8.16 -2.26 -1.99
CA PRO A 177 -8.84 -1.15 -2.63
C PRO A 177 -8.96 0.03 -1.67
N ASP A 178 -8.20 1.09 -1.94
CA ASP A 178 -8.44 2.40 -1.37
C ASP A 178 -9.74 2.96 -1.99
N GLU A 179 -10.71 3.36 -1.16
CA GLU A 179 -12.02 3.85 -1.64
C GLU A 179 -11.94 5.11 -2.51
N ASP A 180 -10.79 5.78 -2.58
CA ASP A 180 -10.63 6.97 -3.43
C ASP A 180 -10.58 6.63 -4.93
N ASN A 181 -10.28 5.38 -5.29
CA ASN A 181 -10.29 4.93 -6.68
C ASN A 181 -11.73 4.77 -7.24
N GLY A 182 -12.76 4.81 -6.37
CA GLY A 182 -14.16 4.70 -6.75
C GLY A 182 -14.88 6.05 -6.99
N ARG A 183 -14.18 7.19 -6.87
CA ARG A 183 -14.74 8.53 -7.12
C ARG A 183 -14.10 9.25 -8.30
N ARG A 184 -13.60 8.49 -9.29
CA ARG A 184 -13.35 9.03 -10.62
C ARG A 184 -14.52 8.62 -11.52
N TRP A 185 -15.18 9.67 -12.03
CA TRP A 185 -16.35 9.73 -12.93
C TRP A 185 -17.71 9.73 -12.23
#